data_AF-A0A3M0WD22-F1
#
_entry.id   AF-A0A3M0WD22-F1
#
_cell.length_a   1.000
_cell.length_b   1.000
_cell.length_c   1.000
_cell.angle_alpha   90.00
_cell.angle_beta   90.00
_cell.angle_gamma   90.00
#
_symmetry.space_group_name_H-M   'P 1'
#
loop_
_entity.id
_entity.type
_entity.pdbx_description
1 polymer ?
#
loop_
_entity_poly.entity_id
_entity_poly.type
_entity_poly.pdbx_seq_one_letter_code
_entity_poly.pdbx_strand_id
1 'polypeptide(L)'
;MKRIILCAVVLVFFVAAIGFAQSPAPTLELKEGKNNFTVNEFFYPQYASDFVAKHPEIQTITLKEFGRSYGYVNVFGGIGTNFLIEAGKEYEVYVSKPVNITLQN
;
A
#
# COMPACT_ATOMS: atom_id res chain seq x y z
N MET A 1 7.34 -53.36 -1.03
CA MET A 1 6.47 -52.56 -0.13
C MET A 1 7.19 -51.35 0.47
N LYS A 2 8.33 -51.51 1.17
CA LYS A 2 9.08 -50.37 1.77
C LYS A 2 9.52 -49.26 0.78
N ARG A 3 9.87 -49.61 -0.47
CA ARG A 3 10.28 -48.65 -1.52
C ARG A 3 9.12 -47.80 -2.08
N ILE A 4 7.89 -48.32 -2.07
CA ILE A 4 6.69 -47.62 -2.57
C ILE A 4 6.22 -46.57 -1.56
N ILE A 5 6.30 -46.91 -0.27
CA ILE A 5 5.99 -45.99 0.84
C ILE A 5 6.96 -44.81 0.84
N LEU A 6 8.25 -45.05 0.58
CA LEU A 6 9.26 -43.99 0.49
C LEU A 6 8.97 -43.01 -0.66
N CYS A 7 8.60 -43.52 -1.84
CA CYS A 7 8.22 -42.67 -2.97
C CYS A 7 6.95 -41.85 -2.69
N ALA A 8 5.97 -42.44 -2.01
CA ALA A 8 4.73 -41.75 -1.64
C ALA A 8 4.99 -40.62 -0.63
N VAL A 9 5.89 -40.83 0.35
CA VAL A 9 6.25 -39.80 1.34
C VAL A 9 7.02 -38.65 0.70
N VAL A 10 7.94 -38.94 -0.23
CA VAL A 10 8.69 -37.89 -0.97
C VAL A 10 7.77 -37.08 -1.88
N LEU A 11 6.77 -37.71 -2.50
CA LEU A 11 5.79 -37.01 -3.33
C LEU A 11 4.91 -36.05 -2.51
N VAL A 12 4.48 -36.46 -1.32
CA VAL A 12 3.66 -35.61 -0.42
C VAL A 12 4.45 -34.39 0.06
N PHE A 13 5.76 -34.54 0.33
CA PHE A 13 6.62 -33.40 0.68
C PHE A 13 6.85 -32.43 -0.49
N PHE A 14 6.90 -32.93 -1.74
CA PHE A 14 7.07 -32.06 -2.91
C PHE A 14 5.84 -31.20 -3.22
N VAL A 15 4.63 -31.70 -2.98
CA VAL A 15 3.38 -30.94 -3.22
C VAL A 15 3.17 -29.84 -2.18
N ALA A 16 3.66 -30.01 -0.96
CA ALA A 16 3.57 -29.00 0.09
C ALA A 16 4.49 -27.77 -0.15
N ALA A 17 5.52 -27.90 -0.98
CA ALA A 17 6.48 -26.82 -1.25
C ALA A 17 6.03 -25.84 -2.35
N ILE A 18 4.93 -26.10 -3.06
CA ILE A 18 4.51 -25.33 -4.25
C ILE A 18 3.60 -24.12 -3.89
N GLY A 19 3.38 -23.86 -2.60
CA GLY A 19 2.25 -23.05 -2.12
C GLY A 19 2.52 -21.62 -1.65
N PHE A 20 3.64 -20.98 -2.00
CA PHE A 20 3.87 -19.57 -1.65
C PHE A 20 4.08 -18.74 -2.92
N ALA A 21 3.03 -18.57 -3.71
CA ALA A 21 2.97 -17.47 -4.66
C ALA A 21 2.85 -16.17 -3.85
N GLN A 22 3.94 -15.40 -3.76
CA GLN A 22 3.86 -14.04 -3.26
C GLN A 22 2.93 -13.27 -4.21
N SER A 23 1.75 -12.86 -3.73
CA SER A 23 0.93 -11.91 -4.50
C SER A 23 1.74 -10.64 -4.73
N PRO A 24 1.76 -10.10 -5.96
CA PRO A 24 2.47 -8.86 -6.23
C PRO A 24 1.92 -7.77 -5.32
N ALA A 25 2.83 -6.93 -4.81
CA ALA A 25 2.47 -5.81 -3.96
C ALA A 25 1.43 -4.92 -4.67
N PRO A 26 0.37 -4.48 -3.96
CA PRO A 26 -0.67 -3.67 -4.57
C PRO A 26 -0.07 -2.37 -5.13
N THR A 27 -0.41 -2.04 -6.37
CA THR A 27 0.05 -0.82 -7.04
C THR A 27 -1.10 0.16 -7.13
N LEU A 28 -0.86 1.38 -6.63
CA LEU A 28 -1.77 2.50 -6.69
C LEU A 28 -1.46 3.34 -7.93
N GLU A 29 -2.36 3.31 -8.90
CA GLU A 29 -2.27 4.12 -10.11
C GLU A 29 -2.91 5.50 -9.87
N LEU A 30 -2.09 6.55 -9.79
CA LEU A 30 -2.55 7.92 -9.57
C LEU A 30 -2.42 8.73 -10.85
N LYS A 31 -3.52 9.38 -11.24
CA LYS A 31 -3.57 10.30 -12.37
C LYS A 31 -3.14 11.69 -11.93
N GLU A 32 -2.78 12.53 -12.89
CA GLU A 32 -2.57 13.96 -12.62
C GLU A 32 -3.84 14.59 -12.05
N GLY A 33 -3.69 15.45 -11.04
CA GLY A 33 -4.78 16.09 -10.33
C GLY A 33 -5.32 15.26 -9.17
N LYS A 34 -6.63 15.33 -8.94
CA LYS A 34 -7.31 14.74 -7.79
C LYS A 34 -7.62 13.26 -8.02
N ASN A 35 -7.25 12.43 -7.05
CA ASN A 35 -7.57 11.00 -6.99
C ASN A 35 -8.12 10.67 -5.60
N ASN A 36 -8.98 9.66 -5.55
CA ASN A 36 -9.41 9.04 -4.29
C ASN A 36 -8.92 7.61 -4.28
N PHE A 37 -8.44 7.13 -3.14
CA PHE A 37 -8.07 5.73 -2.98
C PHE A 37 -8.34 5.25 -1.56
N THR A 38 -8.66 3.97 -1.47
CA THR A 38 -8.79 3.25 -0.21
C THR A 38 -7.55 2.42 -0.01
N VAL A 39 -6.93 2.56 1.15
CA VAL A 39 -5.74 1.79 1.49
C VAL A 39 -6.14 0.36 1.86
N ASN A 40 -5.60 -0.60 1.14
CA ASN A 40 -5.83 -2.03 1.31
C ASN A 40 -5.25 -2.50 2.68
N GLU A 41 -5.75 -3.63 3.20
CA GLU A 41 -5.32 -4.22 4.48
C GLU A 41 -3.81 -4.55 4.58
N PHE A 42 -3.11 -4.60 3.44
CA PHE A 42 -1.68 -4.93 3.36
C PHE A 42 -0.74 -3.72 3.47
N PHE A 43 -1.26 -2.51 3.67
CA PHE A 43 -0.45 -1.32 3.83
C PHE A 43 0.01 -1.14 5.28
N TYR A 44 1.32 -1.03 5.48
CA TYR A 44 1.86 -0.68 6.78
C TYR A 44 1.54 0.78 7.12
N PRO A 45 0.96 1.04 8.31
CA PRO A 45 0.67 2.40 8.71
C PRO A 45 1.92 3.27 8.66
N GLN A 46 1.83 4.38 7.94
CA GLN A 46 2.92 5.36 7.85
C GLN A 46 2.38 6.78 7.91
N TYR A 47 3.19 7.70 8.41
CA TYR A 47 2.79 9.10 8.50
C TYR A 47 2.64 9.72 7.10
N ALA A 48 1.67 10.61 6.96
CA ALA A 48 1.45 11.38 5.73
C ALA A 48 2.71 12.11 5.29
N SER A 49 3.49 12.66 6.23
CA SER A 49 4.78 13.28 5.94
C SER A 49 5.76 12.33 5.25
N ASP A 50 5.89 11.10 5.75
CA ASP A 50 6.87 10.14 5.28
C ASP A 50 6.46 9.57 3.91
N PHE A 51 5.16 9.32 3.75
CA PHE A 51 4.59 8.88 2.48
C PHE A 51 4.83 9.92 1.37
N VAL A 52 4.53 11.18 1.66
CA VAL A 52 4.71 12.29 0.72
C VAL A 52 6.19 12.59 0.46
N ALA A 53 7.07 12.44 1.45
CA ALA A 53 8.51 12.58 1.26
C ALA A 53 9.10 11.50 0.32
N LYS A 54 8.55 10.29 0.32
CA LYS A 54 8.92 9.20 -0.61
C LYS A 54 8.35 9.39 -2.01
N HIS A 55 7.23 10.10 -2.13
CA HIS A 55 6.49 10.32 -3.38
C HIS A 55 6.29 11.81 -3.63
N PRO A 56 7.35 12.53 -4.06
CA PRO A 56 7.32 13.99 -4.24
C PRO A 56 6.29 14.46 -5.29
N GLU A 57 5.77 13.54 -6.10
CA GLU A 57 4.63 13.76 -7.00
C GLU A 57 3.36 14.20 -6.27
N ILE A 58 3.16 13.70 -5.06
CA ILE A 58 1.99 14.01 -4.23
C ILE A 58 2.17 15.41 -3.64
N GLN A 59 1.24 16.29 -3.99
CA GLN A 59 1.19 17.65 -3.48
C GLN A 59 0.38 17.72 -2.18
N THR A 60 -0.72 16.96 -2.11
CA THR A 60 -1.57 16.93 -0.92
C THR A 60 -2.12 15.53 -0.68
N ILE A 61 -2.32 15.20 0.59
CA ILE A 61 -3.10 14.05 1.04
C ILE A 61 -4.08 14.50 2.11
N THR A 62 -5.33 14.07 1.98
CA THR A 62 -6.42 14.47 2.87
C THR A 62 -7.21 13.24 3.32
N LEU A 63 -7.40 13.14 4.63
CA LEU A 63 -8.30 12.18 5.27
C LEU A 63 -9.56 12.92 5.74
N LYS A 64 -10.73 12.39 5.39
CA LYS A 64 -12.03 12.88 5.90
C LYS A 64 -12.60 11.85 6.86
N GLU A 65 -12.71 12.21 8.14
CA GLU A 65 -13.18 11.30 9.19
C GLU A 65 -14.09 12.05 10.17
N PHE A 66 -15.26 11.48 10.50
CA PHE A 66 -16.21 12.04 11.47
C PHE A 66 -16.58 13.52 11.24
N GLY A 67 -16.74 13.94 9.98
CA GLY A 67 -17.04 15.33 9.62
C GLY A 67 -15.87 16.31 9.77
N ARG A 68 -14.66 15.81 10.08
CA ARG A 68 -13.42 16.58 10.09
C ARG A 68 -12.55 16.21 8.89
N SER A 69 -11.75 17.18 8.43
CA SER A 69 -10.80 16.99 7.34
C SER A 69 -9.39 17.23 7.86
N TYR A 70 -8.53 16.21 7.79
CA TYR A 70 -7.11 16.29 8.12
C TYR A 70 -6.33 16.31 6.81
N GLY A 71 -5.61 17.40 6.55
CA GLY A 71 -4.84 17.57 5.32
C GLY A 71 -3.35 17.75 5.62
N TYR A 72 -2.52 17.13 4.80
CA TYR A 72 -1.08 17.35 4.74
C TYR A 72 -0.70 17.82 3.33
N VAL A 73 0.05 18.92 3.23
CA VAL A 73 0.44 19.58 1.98
C VAL A 73 1.96 19.60 1.86
N ASN A 74 2.51 19.08 0.77
CA ASN A 74 3.95 18.96 0.51
C ASN A 74 4.65 20.29 0.12
N VAL A 75 3.94 21.40 0.12
CA VAL A 75 4.48 22.69 -0.35
C VAL A 75 5.41 23.26 0.74
N PHE A 76 6.70 23.44 0.41
CA PHE A 76 7.76 23.99 1.29
C PHE A 76 8.01 23.24 2.62
N GLY A 77 7.94 21.91 2.62
CA GLY A 77 8.34 21.12 3.80
C GLY A 77 7.20 20.70 4.73
N GLY A 78 5.96 20.71 4.25
CA GLY A 78 4.83 20.15 4.98
C GLY A 78 4.01 21.20 5.73
N ILE A 79 2.93 21.68 5.13
CA ILE A 79 1.93 22.52 5.82
C ILE A 79 0.70 21.67 6.05
N GLY A 80 0.25 21.55 7.31
CA GLY A 80 -0.94 20.80 7.67
C GLY A 80 -0.77 19.93 8.90
N THR A 81 -1.72 19.04 9.13
CA THR A 81 -1.68 18.07 10.23
C THR A 81 -1.04 16.80 9.72
N ASN A 82 0.07 16.37 10.31
CA ASN A 82 0.58 15.04 10.05
C ASN A 82 -0.36 14.01 10.68
N PHE A 83 -0.80 13.02 9.90
CA PHE A 83 -1.71 11.97 10.35
C PHE A 83 -1.20 10.61 9.87
N LEU A 84 -1.68 9.55 10.53
CA LEU A 84 -1.34 8.18 10.16
C LEU A 84 -2.22 7.74 8.99
N ILE A 85 -1.60 7.30 7.90
CA ILE A 85 -2.29 6.62 6.80
C ILE A 85 -2.45 5.17 7.22
N GLU A 86 -3.69 4.75 7.46
CA GLU A 86 -4.08 3.43 7.91
C GLU A 86 -4.96 2.72 6.87
N ALA A 87 -4.96 1.39 6.91
CA ALA A 87 -5.82 0.55 6.09
C ALA A 87 -7.32 0.76 6.38
N GLY A 88 -8.15 0.52 5.36
CA GLY A 88 -9.60 0.62 5.46
C GLY A 88 -10.16 2.05 5.45
N LYS A 89 -9.29 3.06 5.37
CA LYS A 89 -9.67 4.48 5.24
C LYS A 89 -9.54 4.95 3.78
N GLU A 90 -10.40 5.88 3.42
CA GLU A 90 -10.38 6.56 2.12
C GLU A 90 -9.59 7.87 2.22
N TYR A 91 -8.70 8.09 1.28
CA TYR A 91 -7.86 9.28 1.18
C TYR A 91 -8.06 9.96 -0.15
N GLU A 92 -8.06 11.29 -0.12
CA GLU A 92 -8.02 12.14 -1.29
C GLU A 92 -6.58 12.64 -1.48
N VAL A 93 -5.99 12.38 -2.64
CA VAL A 93 -4.65 12.88 -2.99
C VAL A 93 -4.69 13.74 -4.24
N TYR A 94 -3.90 14.82 -4.20
CA TYR A 94 -3.62 15.62 -5.38
C TYR A 94 -2.19 15.36 -5.84
N VAL A 95 -2.03 15.01 -7.12
CA VAL A 95 -0.76 14.62 -7.70
C VAL A 95 -0.39 15.55 -8.85
N SER A 96 0.86 15.98 -8.88
CA SER A 96 1.40 16.91 -9.88
C SER A 96 1.63 16.29 -11.26
N LYS A 97 1.86 14.97 -11.32
CA LYS A 97 2.06 14.19 -12.54
C LYS A 97 1.63 12.74 -12.31
N PRO A 98 1.23 11.98 -13.34
CA PRO A 98 0.82 10.59 -13.16
C PRO A 98 1.95 9.75 -12.52
N VAL A 99 1.60 8.88 -11.58
CA VAL A 99 2.57 8.01 -10.87
C VAL A 99 1.93 6.70 -10.45
N ASN A 100 2.71 5.62 -10.53
CA ASN A 100 2.35 4.31 -10.01
C ASN A 100 3.12 4.09 -8.71
N ILE A 101 2.42 3.99 -7.59
CA ILE A 101 3.01 3.79 -6.27
C ILE A 101 2.82 2.34 -5.87
N THR A 102 3.91 1.59 -5.75
CA THR A 102 3.87 0.26 -5.15
C THR A 102 3.77 0.41 -3.64
N LEU A 103 2.64 -0.03 -3.09
CA LEU A 103 2.42 -0.07 -1.65
C LEU A 103 3.24 -1.24 -1.10
N GLN A 104 4.38 -0.96 -0.47
CA GLN A 104 5.24 -2.00 0.08
C GLN A 104 4.61 -2.64 1.33
N ASN A 105 4.65 -3.97 1.36
CA ASN A 105 4.49 -4.77 2.57
C ASN A 105 5.77 -4.79 3.41
#